data_AF-W1P408-F1
#
_entry.id   AF-W1P408-F1
#
_cell.length_a   1.000
_cell.length_b   1.000
_cell.length_c   1.000
_cell.angle_alpha   90.00
_cell.angle_beta   90.00
_cell.angle_gamma   90.00
#
_symmetry.space_group_name_H-M   'P 1'
#
loop_
_entity.id
_entity.type
_entity.pdbx_description
1 polymer ?
#
loop_
_entity_poly.entity_id
_entity_poly.type
_entity_poly.pdbx_seq_one_letter_code
_entity_poly.pdbx_strand_id
1 'polypeptide(L)'
;MHASYIRPGRVAQDMPLGLSEDNFLFTQQFSSRIDEIEEMLTNNRIWKQRLVYIGAVTAQQALDWGFSGVMLRGSGVCWDLRKLAPYDVYNQLIFDVPVGTEGDCYDHYCIRIEEMRQSIRIIMQCLNQMPGGMIKADDRKLCPPTRSQMKQSMEF
;
A
#
# COMPACT_ATOMS: atom_id res chain seq x y z
N MET A 1 -3.13 17.82 -1.10
CA MET A 1 -3.67 17.24 0.16
C MET A 1 -2.48 16.99 1.09
N HIS A 2 -2.49 17.47 2.35
CA HIS A 2 -1.33 17.42 3.26
C HIS A 2 -1.75 17.13 4.71
N ALA A 3 -1.59 15.88 5.17
CA ALA A 3 -2.06 15.44 6.50
C ALA A 3 -1.03 15.63 7.64
N SER A 4 0.27 15.61 7.34
CA SER A 4 1.35 15.66 8.37
C SER A 4 1.16 14.65 9.53
N TYR A 5 0.64 13.47 9.19
CA TYR A 5 0.22 12.44 10.14
C TYR A 5 1.37 11.53 10.57
N ILE A 6 2.12 10.97 9.61
CA ILE A 6 3.31 10.14 9.88
C ILE A 6 4.49 11.06 10.18
N ARG A 7 5.20 10.82 11.29
CA ARG A 7 6.32 11.62 11.78
C ARG A 7 7.46 10.72 12.29
N PRO A 8 8.70 11.23 12.38
CA PRO A 8 9.75 10.55 13.13
C PRO A 8 9.25 10.27 14.56
N GLY A 9 9.26 8.99 14.96
CA GLY A 9 8.69 8.57 16.23
C GLY A 9 7.22 8.11 16.21
N ARG A 10 6.67 7.81 15.01
CA ARG A 10 5.36 7.16 14.69
C ARG A 10 4.29 8.12 14.15
N VAL A 11 3.09 8.18 14.74
CA VAL A 11 1.96 8.97 14.22
C VAL A 11 1.62 10.15 15.13
N ALA A 12 1.10 11.22 14.54
CA ALA A 12 0.88 12.49 15.23
C ALA A 12 -0.27 12.42 16.25
N GLN A 13 -1.34 11.72 15.90
CA GLN A 13 -2.59 11.58 16.66
C GLN A 13 -3.13 10.17 16.49
N ASP A 14 -4.02 9.77 17.39
CA ASP A 14 -4.69 8.47 17.31
C ASP A 14 -5.87 8.55 16.33
N MET A 15 -6.35 7.40 15.89
CA MET A 15 -7.56 7.34 15.08
C MET A 15 -8.78 7.75 15.91
N PRO A 16 -9.69 8.56 15.36
CA PRO A 16 -10.95 8.86 16.03
C PRO A 16 -11.84 7.60 16.13
N LEU A 17 -12.69 7.59 17.15
CA LEU A 17 -13.67 6.53 17.36
C LEU A 17 -14.58 6.39 16.12
N GLY A 18 -14.84 5.15 15.71
CA GLY A 18 -15.68 4.82 14.54
C GLY A 18 -14.93 4.76 13.21
N LEU A 19 -13.73 5.36 13.09
CA LEU A 19 -13.00 5.36 11.80
C LEU A 19 -12.63 3.96 11.31
N SER A 20 -12.35 3.02 12.21
CA SER A 20 -12.09 1.62 11.85
C SER A 20 -13.29 0.93 11.21
N GLU A 21 -14.50 1.25 11.67
CA GLU A 21 -15.77 0.71 11.13
C GLU A 21 -16.04 1.30 9.74
N ASP A 22 -15.85 2.61 9.58
CA ASP A 22 -15.98 3.28 8.29
C ASP A 22 -14.98 2.74 7.25
N ASN A 23 -13.74 2.51 7.65
CA ASN A 23 -12.72 1.92 6.79
C ASN A 23 -13.08 0.48 6.39
N PHE A 24 -13.64 -0.30 7.31
CA PHE A 24 -14.13 -1.65 7.02
C PHE A 24 -15.26 -1.61 5.99
N LEU A 25 -16.26 -0.74 6.17
CA LEU A 25 -17.35 -0.57 5.21
C LEU A 25 -16.82 -0.14 3.83
N PHE A 26 -15.86 0.77 3.79
CA PHE A 26 -15.20 1.17 2.55
C PHE A 26 -14.53 -0.01 1.85
N THR A 27 -13.77 -0.85 2.57
CA THR A 27 -13.08 -2.00 1.95
C THR A 27 -14.04 -3.00 1.32
N GLN A 28 -15.21 -3.23 1.94
CA GLN A 28 -16.23 -4.11 1.36
C GLN A 28 -16.79 -3.55 0.05
N GLN A 29 -17.11 -2.26 0.04
CA GLN A 29 -17.67 -1.59 -1.13
C GLN A 29 -16.64 -1.41 -2.25
N PHE A 30 -15.37 -1.16 -1.90
CA PHE A 30 -14.33 -0.89 -2.88
C PHE A 30 -13.95 -2.15 -3.66
N SER A 31 -14.08 -3.35 -3.07
CA SER A 31 -13.85 -4.60 -3.80
C SER A 31 -14.74 -4.71 -5.04
N SER A 32 -16.04 -4.45 -4.93
CA SER A 32 -16.94 -4.50 -6.08
C SER A 32 -16.65 -3.42 -7.12
N ARG A 33 -16.13 -2.25 -6.70
CA ARG A 33 -15.70 -1.20 -7.63
C ARG A 33 -14.48 -1.61 -8.45
N ILE A 34 -13.56 -2.40 -7.88
CA ILE A 34 -12.45 -2.96 -8.67
C ILE A 34 -13.01 -3.93 -9.72
N ASP A 35 -13.98 -4.77 -9.35
CA ASP A 35 -14.58 -5.73 -10.27
C ASP A 35 -15.32 -5.02 -11.43
N GLU A 36 -16.06 -3.93 -11.16
CA GLU A 36 -16.69 -3.09 -12.19
C GLU A 36 -15.65 -2.47 -13.14
N ILE A 37 -14.51 -1.99 -12.62
CA ILE A 37 -13.42 -1.45 -13.44
C ILE A 37 -12.84 -2.55 -14.33
N GLU A 38 -12.65 -3.74 -13.78
CA GLU A 38 -12.09 -4.88 -14.49
C GLU A 38 -13.03 -5.39 -15.59
N GLU A 39 -14.33 -5.47 -15.31
CA GLU A 39 -15.37 -5.84 -16.27
C GLU A 39 -15.37 -4.91 -17.49
N MET A 40 -15.21 -3.60 -17.26
CA MET A 40 -15.23 -2.59 -18.31
C MET A 40 -13.95 -2.55 -19.17
N LEU A 41 -12.78 -2.87 -18.58
CA LEU A 41 -11.48 -2.63 -19.22
C LEU A 41 -10.73 -3.92 -19.57
N THR A 42 -10.61 -4.88 -18.66
CA THR A 42 -9.67 -6.00 -18.78
C THR A 42 -9.94 -6.86 -20.00
N ASN A 43 -11.21 -7.15 -20.29
CA ASN A 43 -11.62 -7.95 -21.46
C ASN A 43 -12.02 -7.10 -22.68
N ASN A 44 -11.91 -5.78 -22.58
CA ASN A 44 -12.25 -4.88 -23.67
C ASN A 44 -11.20 -4.98 -24.79
N ARG A 45 -11.67 -5.30 -26.00
CA ARG A 45 -10.81 -5.44 -27.18
C ARG A 45 -10.04 -4.16 -27.50
N ILE A 46 -10.69 -2.99 -27.42
CA ILE A 46 -10.06 -1.70 -27.71
C ILE A 46 -8.97 -1.42 -26.68
N TRP A 47 -9.22 -1.75 -25.41
CA TRP A 47 -8.24 -1.61 -24.33
C TRP A 47 -7.00 -2.47 -24.57
N LYS A 48 -7.19 -3.77 -24.84
CA LYS A 48 -6.08 -4.69 -25.15
C LYS A 48 -5.29 -4.24 -26.38
N GLN A 49 -5.96 -3.82 -27.46
CA GLN A 49 -5.30 -3.30 -28.67
C GLN A 49 -4.40 -2.09 -28.42
N ARG A 50 -4.63 -1.33 -27.33
CA ARG A 50 -3.87 -0.12 -27.00
C ARG A 50 -2.77 -0.34 -25.97
N LEU A 51 -2.67 -1.52 -25.37
CA LEU A 51 -1.74 -1.79 -24.27
C LEU A 51 -0.89 -3.05 -24.46
N VAL A 52 -1.45 -4.10 -25.06
CA VAL A 52 -0.74 -5.37 -25.24
C VAL A 52 0.41 -5.19 -26.23
N TYR A 53 1.60 -5.66 -25.86
CA TYR A 53 2.89 -5.47 -26.54
C TYR A 53 3.34 -4.02 -26.74
N ILE A 54 2.70 -3.05 -26.07
CA ILE A 54 3.08 -1.64 -26.14
C ILE A 54 3.91 -1.28 -24.92
N GLY A 55 5.06 -0.64 -25.14
CA GLY A 55 5.97 -0.24 -24.06
C GLY A 55 6.63 -1.42 -23.35
N ALA A 56 6.83 -2.55 -24.05
CA ALA A 56 7.44 -3.75 -23.51
C ALA A 56 8.90 -3.50 -23.08
N VAL A 57 9.23 -3.91 -21.85
CA VAL A 57 10.56 -3.77 -21.26
C VAL A 57 11.03 -5.14 -20.76
N THR A 58 12.23 -5.56 -21.18
CA THR A 58 12.82 -6.80 -20.69
C THR A 58 13.35 -6.66 -19.27
N ALA A 59 13.41 -7.76 -18.52
CA ALA A 59 13.98 -7.78 -17.16
C ALA A 59 15.39 -7.15 -17.10
N GLN A 60 16.25 -7.44 -18.08
CA GLN A 60 17.61 -6.88 -18.14
C GLN A 60 17.59 -5.37 -18.33
N GLN A 61 16.79 -4.86 -19.27
CA GLN A 61 16.64 -3.42 -19.48
C GLN A 61 16.08 -2.72 -18.24
N ALA A 62 15.09 -3.33 -17.58
CA ALA A 62 14.50 -2.78 -16.35
C ALA A 62 15.56 -2.64 -15.25
N LEU A 63 16.44 -3.63 -15.09
CA LEU A 63 17.54 -3.57 -14.12
C LEU A 63 18.59 -2.53 -14.51
N ASP A 64 19.03 -2.53 -15.77
CA ASP A 64 20.07 -1.61 -16.27
C ASP A 64 19.64 -0.14 -16.19
N TRP A 65 18.35 0.14 -16.39
CA TRP A 65 17.78 1.48 -16.29
C TRP A 65 17.35 1.87 -14.87
N GLY A 66 17.51 0.97 -13.89
CA GLY A 66 17.15 1.24 -12.50
C GLY A 66 15.65 1.36 -12.26
N PHE A 67 14.83 0.63 -13.02
CA PHE A 67 13.39 0.56 -12.79
C PHE A 67 13.06 -0.14 -11.47
N SER A 68 11.93 0.24 -10.88
CA SER A 68 11.47 -0.31 -9.61
C SER A 68 9.95 -0.49 -9.58
N GLY A 69 9.47 -1.20 -8.56
CA GLY A 69 8.05 -1.44 -8.34
C GLY A 69 7.39 -2.19 -9.49
N VAL A 70 6.28 -1.67 -9.99
CA VAL A 70 5.47 -2.32 -11.03
C VAL A 70 6.20 -2.49 -12.35
N MET A 71 7.09 -1.55 -12.73
CA MET A 71 7.86 -1.68 -13.98
C MET A 71 8.81 -2.89 -13.92
N LEU A 72 9.41 -3.13 -12.76
CA LEU A 72 10.30 -4.26 -12.54
C LEU A 72 9.51 -5.57 -12.44
N ARG A 73 8.35 -5.56 -11.77
CA ARG A 73 7.48 -6.74 -11.68
C ARG A 73 6.79 -7.09 -12.99
N GLY A 74 6.41 -6.10 -13.80
CA GLY A 74 5.81 -6.31 -15.12
C GLY A 74 6.74 -7.08 -16.05
N SER A 75 8.04 -6.76 -15.99
CA SER A 75 9.09 -7.42 -16.78
C SER A 75 9.52 -8.81 -16.27
N GLY A 76 8.78 -9.39 -15.32
CA GLY A 76 9.01 -10.75 -14.81
C GLY A 76 9.93 -10.86 -13.60
N VAL A 77 10.46 -9.75 -13.07
CA VAL A 77 11.35 -9.79 -11.91
C VAL A 77 10.53 -9.76 -10.61
N CYS A 78 10.57 -10.85 -9.84
CA CYS A 78 9.90 -10.95 -8.55
C CYS A 78 10.64 -10.13 -7.47
N TRP A 79 10.37 -8.82 -7.43
CA TRP A 79 10.98 -7.88 -6.49
C TRP A 79 9.94 -7.01 -5.79
N ASP A 80 9.87 -7.13 -4.45
CA ASP A 80 9.05 -6.27 -3.60
C ASP A 80 9.71 -6.08 -2.23
N LEU A 81 9.91 -4.82 -1.84
CA LEU A 81 10.57 -4.47 -0.58
C LEU A 81 9.78 -4.94 0.65
N ARG A 82 8.45 -4.99 0.59
CA ARG A 82 7.61 -5.44 1.71
C ARG A 82 7.80 -6.91 2.03
N LYS A 83 8.34 -7.70 1.08
CA LYS A 83 8.69 -9.12 1.27
C LYS A 83 10.19 -9.33 1.51
N LEU A 84 11.04 -8.67 0.73
CA LEU A 84 12.50 -8.88 0.76
C LEU A 84 13.20 -8.17 1.93
N ALA A 85 12.77 -6.94 2.23
CA ALA A 85 13.32 -6.10 3.28
C ALA A 85 12.15 -5.45 4.06
N PRO A 86 11.33 -6.28 4.75
CA PRO A 86 10.10 -5.81 5.36
C PRO A 86 10.39 -4.73 6.42
N TYR A 87 9.62 -3.65 6.33
CA TYR A 87 9.57 -2.58 7.31
C TYR A 87 8.23 -2.60 8.04
N ASP A 88 8.14 -1.85 9.15
CA ASP A 88 6.97 -1.83 10.03
C ASP A 88 6.47 -3.25 10.38
N VAL A 89 5.24 -3.58 9.99
CA VAL A 89 4.58 -4.86 10.29
C VAL A 89 4.35 -5.73 9.06
N TYR A 90 4.91 -5.38 7.89
CA TYR A 90 4.66 -6.12 6.65
C TYR A 90 5.09 -7.59 6.68
N ASN A 91 6.07 -7.94 7.53
CA ASN A 91 6.48 -9.33 7.77
C ASN A 91 5.42 -10.19 8.48
N GLN A 92 4.44 -9.57 9.15
CA GLN A 92 3.35 -10.26 9.84
C GLN A 92 2.08 -10.38 8.97
N LEU A 93 2.05 -9.69 7.83
CA LEU A 93 0.87 -9.61 6.96
C LEU A 93 0.97 -10.59 5.79
N ILE A 94 -0.17 -11.22 5.47
CA ILE A 94 -0.28 -12.23 4.42
C ILE A 94 -0.86 -11.58 3.16
N PHE A 95 -0.05 -11.45 2.13
CA PHE A 95 -0.45 -10.93 0.82
C PHE A 95 0.48 -11.51 -0.27
N ASP A 96 -0.03 -11.49 -1.49
CA ASP A 96 0.67 -11.97 -2.67
C ASP A 96 1.21 -10.80 -3.50
N VAL A 97 2.27 -11.04 -4.28
CA VAL A 97 2.89 -10.02 -5.13
C VAL A 97 2.68 -10.44 -6.59
N PRO A 98 1.85 -9.72 -7.36
CA PRO A 98 1.63 -10.04 -8.77
C PRO A 98 2.88 -9.71 -9.59
N VAL A 99 3.21 -10.58 -10.54
CA VAL A 99 4.36 -10.46 -11.45
C VAL A 99 3.83 -10.67 -12.88
N GLY A 100 4.27 -9.81 -13.80
CA GLY A 100 3.91 -9.87 -15.21
C GLY A 100 4.83 -10.80 -15.99
N THR A 101 4.55 -10.98 -17.27
CA THR A 101 5.30 -11.91 -18.13
C THR A 101 5.91 -11.23 -19.34
N GLU A 102 5.20 -10.28 -19.94
CA GLU A 102 5.59 -9.60 -21.18
C GLU A 102 6.29 -8.25 -20.93
N GLY A 103 6.05 -7.65 -19.75
CA GLY A 103 6.62 -6.34 -19.41
C GLY A 103 5.99 -5.17 -20.16
N ASP A 104 4.79 -5.34 -20.70
CA ASP A 104 4.06 -4.34 -21.45
C ASP A 104 3.13 -3.49 -20.55
N CYS A 105 2.49 -2.48 -21.15
CA CYS A 105 1.54 -1.63 -20.44
C CYS A 105 0.31 -2.38 -19.91
N TYR A 106 -0.07 -3.52 -20.51
CA TYR A 106 -1.22 -4.30 -20.07
C TYR A 106 -0.89 -5.08 -18.79
N ASP A 107 0.29 -5.69 -18.70
CA ASP A 107 0.79 -6.34 -17.49
C ASP A 107 0.89 -5.35 -16.33
N HIS A 108 1.40 -4.14 -16.58
CA HIS A 108 1.46 -3.09 -15.56
C HIS A 108 0.06 -2.71 -15.05
N TYR A 109 -0.94 -2.66 -15.92
CA TYR A 109 -2.34 -2.43 -15.54
C TYR A 109 -2.87 -3.59 -14.67
N CYS A 110 -2.70 -4.84 -15.10
CA CYS A 110 -3.16 -6.03 -14.37
C CYS A 110 -2.51 -6.11 -12.99
N ILE A 111 -1.20 -5.85 -12.88
CA ILE A 111 -0.47 -5.79 -11.61
C ILE A 111 -1.08 -4.75 -10.68
N ARG A 112 -1.42 -3.55 -11.17
CA ARG A 112 -2.02 -2.49 -10.35
C ARG A 112 -3.40 -2.87 -9.83
N ILE A 113 -4.20 -3.53 -10.68
CA ILE A 113 -5.52 -4.04 -10.30
C ILE A 113 -5.39 -5.08 -9.18
N GLU A 114 -4.47 -6.04 -9.33
CA GLU A 114 -4.21 -7.05 -8.30
C GLU A 114 -3.60 -6.44 -7.02
N GLU A 115 -2.73 -5.44 -7.13
CA GLU A 115 -2.20 -4.71 -5.98
C GLU A 115 -3.30 -4.00 -5.18
N MET A 116 -4.34 -3.47 -5.84
CA MET A 116 -5.49 -2.90 -5.14
C MET A 116 -6.22 -3.97 -4.33
N ARG A 117 -6.41 -5.17 -4.87
CA ARG A 117 -7.02 -6.30 -4.14
C ARG A 117 -6.18 -6.75 -2.96
N GLN A 118 -4.86 -6.90 -3.15
CA GLN A 118 -3.95 -7.25 -2.07
C GLN A 118 -3.87 -6.14 -1.02
N SER A 119 -4.01 -4.86 -1.41
CA SER A 119 -4.08 -3.74 -0.48
C SER A 119 -5.34 -3.79 0.39
N ILE A 120 -6.50 -4.14 -0.18
CA ILE A 120 -7.72 -4.39 0.60
C ILE A 120 -7.48 -5.52 1.61
N ARG A 121 -6.87 -6.64 1.18
CA ARG A 121 -6.54 -7.78 2.05
C ARG A 121 -5.61 -7.39 3.20
N ILE A 122 -4.64 -6.51 2.94
CA ILE A 122 -3.72 -5.95 3.95
C ILE A 122 -4.51 -5.08 4.94
N ILE A 123 -5.34 -4.15 4.45
CA ILE A 123 -6.14 -3.26 5.31
C ILE A 123 -7.05 -4.08 6.23
N MET A 124 -7.72 -5.10 5.70
CA MET A 124 -8.58 -5.99 6.49
C MET A 124 -7.82 -6.73 7.60
N GLN A 125 -6.61 -7.21 7.33
CA GLN A 125 -5.76 -7.81 8.36
C GLN A 125 -5.36 -6.79 9.42
N CYS A 126 -4.95 -5.59 9.02
CA CYS A 126 -4.59 -4.52 9.95
C CYS A 126 -5.75 -4.10 10.86
N LEU A 127 -6.98 -4.05 10.33
CA LEU A 127 -8.18 -3.75 11.12
C LEU A 127 -8.48 -4.87 12.14
N ASN A 128 -8.37 -6.14 11.74
CA ASN A 128 -8.65 -7.29 12.60
C ASN A 128 -7.58 -7.52 13.68
N GLN A 129 -6.33 -7.14 13.41
CA GLN A 129 -5.18 -7.39 14.29
C GLN A 129 -4.68 -6.10 14.96
N MET A 130 -5.51 -5.06 15.03
CA MET A 130 -5.11 -3.76 15.54
C MET A 130 -4.78 -3.82 17.03
N PRO A 131 -3.52 -3.58 17.43
CA PRO A 131 -3.16 -3.56 18.84
C PRO A 131 -3.62 -2.25 19.48
N GLY A 132 -4.04 -2.33 20.74
CA GLY A 132 -4.12 -1.14 21.59
C GLY A 132 -2.71 -0.66 21.98
N GLY A 133 -2.63 0.55 22.53
CA GLY A 133 -1.42 1.06 23.18
C GLY A 133 -0.96 2.41 22.67
N MET A 134 0.30 2.72 22.91
CA MET A 134 0.87 4.03 22.60
C MET A 134 1.16 4.20 21.11
N ILE A 135 0.67 5.30 20.55
CA ILE A 135 0.84 5.68 19.15
C ILE A 135 2.15 6.40 18.85
N LYS A 136 2.85 6.90 19.88
CA LYS A 136 4.14 7.62 19.78
C LYS A 136 5.22 6.86 20.52
N ALA A 137 6.47 7.06 20.11
CA ALA A 137 7.61 6.60 20.89
C ALA A 137 7.63 7.26 22.27
N ASP A 138 8.02 6.50 23.29
CA ASP A 138 8.22 7.02 24.66
C ASP A 138 9.60 7.69 24.82
N ASP A 139 9.98 8.49 23.82
CA ASP A 139 11.15 9.37 23.88
C ASP A 139 10.69 10.80 23.65
N ARG A 140 10.74 11.60 24.72
CA ARG A 140 10.24 12.97 24.76
C ARG A 140 11.17 13.98 24.08
N LYS A 141 12.43 13.59 23.80
CA LYS A 141 13.34 14.41 22.98
C LYS A 141 13.02 14.31 21.50
N LEU A 142 12.35 13.23 21.10
CA LEU A 142 11.94 12.97 19.72
C LEU A 142 10.47 13.32 19.48
N CYS A 143 9.58 12.91 20.41
CA CYS A 143 8.14 13.07 20.29
C CYS A 143 7.60 14.08 21.31
N PRO A 144 6.70 15.01 20.90
CA PRO A 144 6.10 15.95 21.83
C PRO A 144 5.17 15.23 22.83
N PRO A 145 5.13 15.67 24.11
CA PRO A 145 4.26 15.09 25.13
C PRO A 145 2.79 15.34 24.82
N THR A 146 1.92 14.65 25.57
CA THR A 146 0.47 14.90 25.47
C THR A 146 0.10 16.27 26.03
N ARG A 147 -0.98 16.88 25.53
CA ARG A 147 -1.44 18.20 26.00
C ARG A 147 -1.81 18.23 27.48
N SER A 148 -2.24 17.10 28.05
CA SER A 148 -2.52 16.98 29.49
C SER A 148 -1.24 17.04 30.31
N GLN A 149 -0.20 16.29 29.91
CA GLN A 149 1.10 16.26 30.58
C GLN A 149 1.80 17.63 30.55
N MET A 150 1.78 18.29 29.40
CA MET A 150 2.34 19.65 29.20
C MET A 150 1.73 20.70 30.16
N LYS A 151 0.49 20.49 30.62
CA LYS A 151 -0.17 21.43 31.55
C LYS A 151 0.14 21.14 33.03
N GLN A 152 0.68 19.97 33.35
CA GLN A 152 0.82 19.49 34.73
C GLN A 152 2.26 19.36 35.21
N SER A 153 3.21 19.16 34.31
CA SER A 153 4.62 18.96 34.67
C SER A 153 5.47 20.13 34.22
N MET A 154 6.45 20.51 35.05
CA MET A 154 7.51 21.45 34.67
C MET A 154 8.53 20.84 33.71
N GLU A 155 8.63 19.51 33.64
CA GLU A 155 9.51 18.82 32.70
C GLU A 155 8.96 18.82 31.26
N PHE A 156 7.71 19.27 31.04
CA PHE A 156 6.94 19.14 29.79
C PHE A 156 6.39 20.48 29.27
#